data_AF-E5AV03-F1
#
_entry.id   AF-E5AV03-F1
#
_cell.length_a   1.000
_cell.length_b   1.000
_cell.length_c   1.000
_cell.angle_alpha   90.00
_cell.angle_beta   90.00
_cell.angle_gamma   90.00
#
_symmetry.space_group_name_H-M   'P 1'
#
loop_
_entity.id
_entity.type
_entity.pdbx_description
1 polymer ?
#
loop_
_entity_poly.entity_id
_entity_poly.type
_entity_poly.pdbx_seq_one_letter_code
_entity_poly.pdbx_strand_id
1 'polypeptide(L)'
;MTMSMTDHTLATGQFGLLRAAEAVTNWRALAMCALSVVATMLIGMLTMQMLRHSIMLGLPFILATIAAMIVGYSAVGIILMRGAQGERVGFIDALRQAALTAHRFVGVGALLGTGWLALLLALLFVFFVCKIPGVGPLLYAIAYPIAAIVAGAAFAGMWYVGYPLAAPAIWQGNSTLQTTARLLHIGRHQLLGMIIQMFMLLLLVGVLSIIVFGILGTGMVIASSASMGVGIRPLSGLFDLLSGLGRVDGFGGLSTFDGQYGGYGMNGNAMGSASGNGLDRHSIAYLGSFGFGNGLLIAIGLVIPFLTFVNGTCLIYLQTASGIDVSVTERKLRQRVADARRRARQARAAYASGAMTNPPAAPHGASPHAPTPTSRDTATHPTPSDNNGATTCTQCHKPMGEEDLFCGECGTRRQA
;
A
#
# COMPACT_ATOMS: atom_id res chain seq x y z
N MET A 1 -38.87 -8.74 18.34
CA MET A 1 -38.50 -7.95 17.14
C MET A 1 -36.98 -7.93 17.05
N THR A 2 -36.41 -9.09 16.72
CA THR A 2 -34.97 -9.34 16.59
C THR A 2 -34.66 -9.41 15.11
N MET A 3 -34.65 -8.24 14.46
CA MET A 3 -34.19 -8.12 13.10
C MET A 3 -32.67 -8.24 13.14
N SER A 4 -32.17 -9.23 12.43
CA SER A 4 -30.88 -9.87 12.65
C SER A 4 -29.71 -8.95 12.36
N MET A 5 -28.70 -8.95 13.24
CA MET A 5 -27.42 -8.28 13.05
C MET A 5 -26.70 -8.75 11.75
N THR A 6 -27.05 -9.93 11.24
CA THR A 6 -26.53 -10.49 9.98
C THR A 6 -27.10 -9.81 8.73
N ASP A 7 -28.35 -9.35 8.77
CA ASP A 7 -29.01 -8.72 7.61
C ASP A 7 -28.42 -7.33 7.35
N HIS A 8 -28.05 -6.60 8.41
CA HIS A 8 -27.34 -5.34 8.26
C HIS A 8 -25.95 -5.53 7.64
N THR A 9 -25.20 -6.57 8.01
CA THR A 9 -23.88 -6.83 7.40
C THR A 9 -23.95 -7.23 5.94
N LEU A 10 -24.95 -8.02 5.55
CA LEU A 10 -25.14 -8.47 4.15
C LEU A 10 -25.60 -7.32 3.24
N ALA A 11 -26.57 -6.51 3.69
CA ALA A 11 -27.03 -5.35 2.94
C ALA A 11 -25.89 -4.33 2.75
N THR A 12 -25.13 -4.01 3.80
CA THR A 12 -24.02 -3.05 3.71
C THR A 12 -22.89 -3.55 2.80
N GLY A 13 -22.62 -4.87 2.80
CA GLY A 13 -21.64 -5.49 1.89
C GLY A 13 -22.06 -5.46 0.41
N GLN A 14 -23.34 -5.74 0.12
CA GLN A 14 -23.89 -5.66 -1.25
C GLN A 14 -23.89 -4.24 -1.79
N PHE A 15 -24.28 -3.23 -0.99
CA PHE A 15 -24.22 -1.83 -1.40
C PHE A 15 -22.79 -1.34 -1.59
N GLY A 16 -21.83 -1.82 -0.79
CA GLY A 16 -20.41 -1.46 -0.92
C GLY A 16 -19.77 -1.95 -2.23
N LEU A 17 -20.13 -3.15 -2.69
CA LEU A 17 -19.55 -3.75 -3.90
C LEU A 17 -20.14 -3.19 -5.19
N LEU A 18 -21.44 -2.92 -5.24
CA LEU A 18 -22.06 -2.23 -6.38
C LEU A 18 -21.53 -0.80 -6.51
N ARG A 19 -21.27 -0.13 -5.38
CA ARG A 19 -20.63 1.19 -5.34
C ARG A 19 -19.15 1.15 -5.71
N ALA A 20 -18.48 0.02 -5.51
CA ALA A 20 -17.11 -0.17 -6.01
C ALA A 20 -17.06 -0.06 -7.54
N ALA A 21 -18.03 -0.68 -8.25
CA ALA A 21 -18.15 -0.61 -9.71
C ALA A 21 -18.57 0.78 -10.22
N GLU A 22 -19.22 1.60 -9.41
CA GLU A 22 -19.59 2.98 -9.76
C GLU A 22 -18.35 3.87 -10.03
N ALA A 23 -17.16 3.50 -9.56
CA ALA A 23 -15.93 4.22 -9.93
C ALA A 23 -15.65 4.25 -11.43
N VAL A 24 -16.17 3.27 -12.19
CA VAL A 24 -16.00 3.22 -13.65
C VAL A 24 -16.73 4.38 -14.34
N THR A 25 -17.75 4.98 -13.71
CA THR A 25 -18.45 6.14 -14.29
C THR A 25 -17.77 7.47 -13.94
N ASN A 26 -16.79 7.47 -13.04
CA ASN A 26 -16.03 8.67 -12.70
C ASN A 26 -14.99 8.99 -13.79
N TRP A 27 -15.40 9.82 -14.75
CA TRP A 27 -14.57 10.20 -15.90
C TRP A 27 -13.20 10.77 -15.50
N ARG A 28 -13.09 11.43 -14.33
CA ARG A 28 -11.81 12.00 -13.87
C ARG A 28 -10.83 10.91 -13.46
N ALA A 29 -11.31 9.89 -12.75
CA ALA A 29 -10.49 8.75 -12.38
C ALA A 29 -10.07 7.95 -13.62
N LEU A 30 -10.98 7.76 -14.57
CA LEU A 30 -10.69 7.18 -15.89
C LEU A 30 -9.63 7.96 -16.64
N ALA A 31 -9.80 9.28 -16.78
CA ALA A 31 -8.86 10.13 -17.50
C ALA A 31 -7.47 10.13 -16.85
N MET A 32 -7.39 10.20 -15.51
CA MET A 32 -6.12 10.13 -14.80
C MET A 32 -5.45 8.76 -14.95
N CYS A 33 -6.23 7.67 -14.88
CA CYS A 33 -5.72 6.33 -15.10
C CYS A 33 -5.18 6.17 -16.53
N ALA A 34 -5.93 6.58 -17.54
CA ALA A 34 -5.50 6.56 -18.93
C ALA A 34 -4.23 7.38 -19.17
N LEU A 35 -4.16 8.61 -18.62
CA LEU A 35 -2.98 9.46 -18.69
C LEU A 35 -1.76 8.77 -18.03
N SER A 36 -1.95 8.17 -16.85
CA SER A 36 -0.86 7.48 -16.15
C SER A 36 -0.35 6.25 -16.90
N VAL A 37 -1.24 5.50 -17.54
CA VAL A 37 -0.91 4.34 -18.39
C VAL A 37 -0.08 4.80 -19.59
N VAL A 38 -0.55 5.82 -20.31
CA VAL A 38 0.15 6.35 -21.49
C VAL A 38 1.52 6.90 -21.09
N ALA A 39 1.60 7.70 -20.02
CA ALA A 39 2.85 8.24 -19.52
C ALA A 39 3.84 7.11 -19.15
N THR A 40 3.37 6.09 -18.44
CA THR A 40 4.21 4.95 -18.04
C THR A 40 4.66 4.13 -19.25
N MET A 41 3.81 3.91 -20.25
CA MET A 41 4.21 3.23 -21.49
C MET A 41 5.30 4.01 -22.23
N LEU A 42 5.15 5.33 -22.38
CA LEU A 42 6.13 6.16 -23.08
C LEU A 42 7.49 6.16 -22.36
N ILE A 43 7.50 6.30 -21.03
CA ILE A 43 8.73 6.25 -20.22
C ILE A 43 9.33 4.83 -20.24
N GLY A 44 8.50 3.79 -20.20
CA GLY A 44 8.95 2.40 -20.29
C GLY A 44 9.57 2.06 -21.64
N MET A 45 9.00 2.58 -22.74
CA MET A 45 9.59 2.46 -24.08
C MET A 45 10.94 3.16 -24.17
N LEU A 46 11.04 4.37 -23.62
CA LEU A 46 12.29 5.09 -23.54
C LEU A 46 13.33 4.32 -22.69
N THR A 47 12.89 3.69 -21.61
CA THR A 47 13.74 2.83 -20.76
C THR A 47 14.30 1.65 -21.52
N MET A 48 13.47 0.92 -22.27
CA MET A 48 13.90 -0.18 -23.14
C MET A 48 14.90 0.29 -24.20
N GLN A 49 14.67 1.45 -24.79
CA GLN A 49 15.58 2.03 -25.78
C GLN A 49 16.95 2.36 -25.17
N MET A 50 16.98 2.90 -23.95
CA MET A 50 18.22 3.25 -23.26
C MET A 50 18.97 2.03 -22.75
N LEU A 51 18.27 1.03 -22.22
CA LEU A 51 18.87 -0.26 -21.81
C LEU A 51 19.55 -0.99 -22.97
N ARG A 52 19.04 -0.80 -24.20
CA ARG A 52 19.66 -1.34 -25.41
C ARG A 52 21.03 -0.71 -25.71
N HIS A 53 21.24 0.55 -25.33
CA HIS A 53 22.50 1.26 -25.55
C HIS A 53 23.50 1.05 -24.41
N SER A 54 23.06 1.13 -23.15
CA SER A 54 23.90 0.92 -21.99
C SER A 54 23.05 0.67 -20.75
N ILE A 55 23.41 -0.35 -19.97
CA ILE A 55 22.73 -0.67 -18.70
C ILE A 55 22.83 0.49 -17.70
N MET A 56 23.99 1.16 -17.65
CA MET A 56 24.22 2.30 -16.75
C MET A 56 23.33 3.49 -17.10
N LEU A 57 23.11 3.73 -18.39
CA LEU A 57 22.20 4.78 -18.85
C LEU A 57 20.73 4.39 -18.67
N GLY A 58 20.41 3.09 -18.73
CA GLY A 58 19.04 2.59 -18.54
C GLY A 58 18.56 2.58 -17.09
N LEU A 59 19.44 2.40 -16.11
CA LEU A 59 19.10 2.38 -14.68
C LEU A 59 18.29 3.61 -14.19
N PRO A 60 18.67 4.87 -14.49
CA PRO A 60 17.85 6.03 -14.11
C PRO A 60 16.47 6.02 -14.78
N PHE A 61 16.33 5.50 -16.00
CA PHE A 61 15.04 5.38 -16.68
C PHE A 61 14.16 4.27 -16.09
N ILE A 62 14.76 3.18 -15.60
CA ILE A 62 14.04 2.17 -14.80
C ILE A 62 13.44 2.83 -13.55
N LEU A 63 14.26 3.58 -12.81
CA LEU A 63 13.81 4.32 -11.62
C LEU A 63 12.70 5.33 -11.97
N ALA A 64 12.85 6.06 -13.08
CA ALA A 64 11.82 6.97 -13.58
C ALA A 64 10.50 6.25 -13.93
N THR A 65 10.57 5.07 -14.55
CA THR A 65 9.39 4.25 -14.87
C THR A 65 8.68 3.79 -13.61
N ILE A 66 9.44 3.29 -12.62
CA ILE A 66 8.88 2.86 -11.32
C ILE A 66 8.24 4.05 -10.60
N ALA A 67 8.91 5.20 -10.57
CA ALA A 67 8.37 6.41 -9.97
C ALA A 67 7.07 6.86 -10.67
N ALA A 68 7.03 6.84 -12.01
CA ALA A 68 5.83 7.16 -12.77
C ALA A 68 4.67 6.21 -12.47
N MET A 69 4.93 4.90 -12.34
CA MET A 69 3.92 3.92 -11.92
C MET A 69 3.37 4.22 -10.54
N ILE A 70 4.24 4.48 -9.55
CA ILE A 70 3.82 4.74 -8.16
C ILE A 70 3.01 6.04 -8.08
N VAL A 71 3.47 7.10 -8.76
CA VAL A 71 2.77 8.40 -8.79
C VAL A 71 1.44 8.28 -9.52
N GLY A 72 1.38 7.57 -10.65
CA GLY A 72 0.16 7.30 -11.39
C GLY A 72 -0.88 6.55 -10.57
N TYR A 73 -0.46 5.41 -9.97
CA TYR A 73 -1.28 4.62 -9.04
C TYR A 73 -1.83 5.48 -7.90
N SER A 74 -0.96 6.29 -7.28
CA SER A 74 -1.32 7.13 -6.14
C SER A 74 -2.24 8.28 -6.53
N ALA A 75 -2.06 8.90 -7.69
CA ALA A 75 -2.93 9.98 -8.16
C ALA A 75 -4.35 9.50 -8.41
N VAL A 76 -4.50 8.33 -9.06
CA VAL A 76 -5.82 7.69 -9.25
C VAL A 76 -6.46 7.35 -7.90
N GLY A 77 -5.68 6.76 -6.99
CA GLY A 77 -6.11 6.43 -5.64
C GLY A 77 -6.59 7.64 -4.83
N ILE A 78 -5.87 8.76 -4.87
CA ILE A 78 -6.25 10.00 -4.19
C ILE A 78 -7.58 10.55 -4.73
N ILE A 79 -7.76 10.57 -6.06
CA ILE A 79 -9.03 11.03 -6.67
C ILE A 79 -10.20 10.15 -6.21
N LEU A 80 -10.03 8.83 -6.21
CA LEU A 80 -11.07 7.89 -5.80
C LEU A 80 -11.34 7.96 -4.29
N MET A 81 -10.30 8.04 -3.47
CA MET A 81 -10.40 8.15 -2.02
C MET A 81 -11.14 9.42 -1.60
N ARG A 82 -10.79 10.56 -2.19
CA ARG A 82 -11.45 11.84 -1.94
C ARG A 82 -12.89 11.84 -2.46
N GLY A 83 -13.13 11.23 -3.62
CA GLY A 83 -14.47 11.01 -4.14
C GLY A 83 -15.34 10.18 -3.19
N ALA A 84 -14.80 9.11 -2.60
CA ALA A 84 -15.49 8.29 -1.61
C ALA A 84 -15.77 9.06 -0.30
N GLN A 85 -14.97 10.08 0.02
CA GLN A 85 -15.19 11.00 1.14
C GLN A 85 -16.15 12.16 0.80
N GLY A 86 -16.63 12.25 -0.43
CA GLY A 86 -17.51 13.34 -0.90
C GLY A 86 -16.78 14.61 -1.35
N GLU A 87 -15.45 14.59 -1.40
CA GLU A 87 -14.62 15.72 -1.82
C GLU A 87 -14.20 15.61 -3.30
N ARG A 88 -13.91 16.76 -3.93
CA ARG A 88 -13.42 16.82 -5.32
C ARG A 88 -12.03 17.46 -5.35
N VAL A 89 -11.06 16.79 -5.97
CA VAL A 89 -9.66 17.27 -6.07
C VAL A 89 -9.26 17.46 -7.53
N GLY A 90 -8.60 18.58 -7.84
CA GLY A 90 -8.03 18.88 -9.16
C GLY A 90 -6.97 17.88 -9.60
N PHE A 91 -6.77 17.70 -10.90
CA PHE A 91 -5.78 16.76 -11.44
C PHE A 91 -4.35 17.09 -10.99
N ILE A 92 -3.98 18.37 -11.06
CA ILE A 92 -2.63 18.84 -10.70
C ILE A 92 -2.38 18.68 -9.20
N ASP A 93 -3.38 18.98 -8.37
CA ASP A 93 -3.27 18.83 -6.91
C ASP A 93 -3.11 17.36 -6.54
N ALA A 94 -3.87 16.47 -7.18
CA ALA A 94 -3.74 15.03 -6.99
C ALA A 94 -2.34 14.54 -7.41
N LEU A 95 -1.78 15.03 -8.51
CA LEU A 95 -0.46 14.63 -8.98
C LEU A 95 0.66 15.12 -8.06
N ARG A 96 0.58 16.37 -7.57
CA ARG A 96 1.53 16.91 -6.58
C ARG A 96 1.47 16.13 -5.28
N GLN A 97 0.26 15.85 -4.79
CA GLN A 97 0.07 15.05 -3.59
C GLN A 97 0.56 13.60 -3.78
N ALA A 98 0.35 13.02 -4.96
CA ALA A 98 0.86 11.69 -5.31
C ALA A 98 2.40 11.64 -5.33
N ALA A 99 3.04 12.64 -5.94
CA ALA A 99 4.51 12.75 -5.96
C ALA A 99 5.07 12.88 -4.53
N LEU A 100 4.43 13.68 -3.68
CA LEU A 100 4.85 13.85 -2.29
C LEU A 100 4.56 12.62 -1.43
N THR A 101 3.56 11.80 -1.75
CA THR A 101 3.23 10.59 -0.97
C THR A 101 3.99 9.34 -1.43
N ALA A 102 4.67 9.38 -2.59
CA ALA A 102 5.40 8.24 -3.15
C ALA A 102 6.45 7.66 -2.18
N HIS A 103 7.19 8.51 -1.44
CA HIS A 103 8.18 8.03 -0.46
C HIS A 103 7.53 7.26 0.70
N ARG A 104 6.27 7.56 1.06
CA ARG A 104 5.55 6.87 2.13
C ARG A 104 5.18 5.45 1.72
N PHE A 105 4.85 5.22 0.45
CA PHE A 105 4.64 3.87 -0.10
C PHE A 105 5.89 3.01 0.03
N VAL A 106 7.05 3.57 -0.33
CA VAL A 106 8.34 2.89 -0.16
C VAL A 106 8.61 2.61 1.32
N GLY A 107 8.35 3.57 2.20
CA GLY A 107 8.50 3.40 3.65
C GLY A 107 7.62 2.30 4.23
N VAL A 108 6.33 2.26 3.87
CA VAL A 108 5.42 1.20 4.35
C VAL A 108 5.81 -0.14 3.75
N GLY A 109 6.13 -0.20 2.46
CA GLY A 109 6.62 -1.41 1.79
C GLY A 109 7.90 -1.95 2.43
N ALA A 110 8.87 -1.09 2.74
CA ALA A 110 10.09 -1.47 3.43
C ALA A 110 9.82 -1.97 4.86
N LEU A 111 8.92 -1.32 5.60
CA LEU A 111 8.56 -1.75 6.95
C LEU A 111 7.83 -3.10 6.94
N LEU A 112 6.93 -3.31 5.98
CA LEU A 112 6.25 -4.59 5.83
C LEU A 112 7.23 -5.68 5.40
N GLY A 113 8.10 -5.39 4.43
CA GLY A 113 9.14 -6.31 3.96
C GLY A 113 10.14 -6.70 5.06
N THR A 114 10.57 -5.74 5.88
CA THR A 114 11.45 -6.02 7.02
C THR A 114 10.75 -6.84 8.10
N GLY A 115 9.47 -6.60 8.37
CA GLY A 115 8.66 -7.44 9.26
C GLY A 115 8.55 -8.89 8.76
N TRP A 116 8.31 -9.07 7.45
CA TRP A 116 8.29 -10.39 6.83
C TRP A 116 9.65 -11.08 6.88
N LEU A 117 10.73 -10.36 6.59
CA LEU A 117 12.09 -10.87 6.68
C LEU A 117 12.43 -11.29 8.12
N ALA A 118 12.04 -10.51 9.13
CA ALA A 118 12.23 -10.84 10.53
C ALA A 118 11.49 -12.11 10.94
N LEU A 119 10.26 -12.31 10.45
CA LEU A 119 9.51 -13.56 10.65
C LEU A 119 10.24 -14.76 10.02
N LEU A 120 10.72 -14.62 8.78
CA LEU A 120 11.47 -15.69 8.12
C LEU A 120 12.76 -16.03 8.88
N LEU A 121 13.47 -15.02 9.39
CA LEU A 121 14.65 -15.22 10.22
C LEU A 121 14.32 -15.93 11.55
N ALA A 122 13.20 -15.58 12.19
CA ALA A 122 12.73 -16.27 13.39
C ALA A 122 12.38 -17.74 13.12
N LEU A 123 11.68 -18.02 12.01
CA LEU A 123 11.37 -19.40 11.59
C LEU A 123 12.64 -20.18 11.23
N LEU A 124 13.59 -19.54 10.54
CA LEU A 124 14.90 -20.12 10.25
C LEU A 124 15.62 -20.50 11.55
N PHE A 125 15.60 -19.64 12.57
CA PHE A 125 16.17 -19.93 13.88
C PHE A 125 15.47 -21.12 14.57
N VAL A 126 14.14 -21.17 14.53
CA VAL A 126 13.38 -22.33 15.08
C VAL A 126 13.77 -23.63 14.38
N PHE A 127 13.87 -23.62 13.05
CA PHE A 127 14.30 -24.81 12.30
C PHE A 127 15.78 -25.15 12.51
N PHE A 128 16.62 -24.17 12.79
CA PHE A 128 18.00 -24.39 13.20
C PHE A 128 18.07 -25.16 14.54
N VAL A 129 17.23 -24.80 15.51
CA VAL A 129 17.11 -25.54 16.79
C VAL A 129 16.57 -26.96 16.58
N CYS A 130 15.71 -27.19 15.58
CA CYS A 130 15.23 -28.52 15.23
C CYS A 130 16.33 -29.45 14.68
N LYS A 131 17.54 -28.95 14.39
CA LYS A 131 18.68 -29.76 13.91
C LYS A 131 19.41 -30.52 15.04
N ILE A 132 19.04 -30.33 16.30
CA ILE A 132 19.71 -31.00 17.44
C ILE A 132 19.52 -32.53 17.34
N PRO A 133 20.60 -33.34 17.35
CA PRO A 133 20.50 -34.80 17.25
C PRO A 133 19.72 -35.38 18.43
N GLY A 134 18.85 -36.37 18.17
CA GLY A 134 17.99 -37.04 19.15
C GLY A 134 16.59 -36.44 19.28
N VAL A 135 16.46 -35.14 19.58
CA VAL A 135 15.16 -34.48 19.83
C VAL A 135 14.62 -33.74 18.59
N GLY A 136 15.50 -33.44 17.63
CA GLY A 136 15.19 -32.68 16.43
C GLY A 136 13.97 -33.14 15.63
N PRO A 137 13.82 -34.44 15.31
CA PRO A 137 12.65 -34.94 14.58
C PRO A 137 11.32 -34.71 15.31
N LEU A 138 11.33 -34.84 16.65
CA LEU A 138 10.14 -34.63 17.48
C LEU A 138 9.75 -33.14 17.53
N LEU A 139 10.73 -32.24 17.71
CA LEU A 139 10.49 -30.79 17.65
C LEU A 139 9.99 -30.36 16.28
N TYR A 140 10.58 -30.88 15.21
CA TYR A 140 10.20 -30.53 13.83
C TYR A 140 8.76 -30.93 13.50
N ALA A 141 8.31 -32.08 13.99
CA ALA A 141 6.93 -32.56 13.79
C ALA A 141 5.87 -31.56 14.28
N ILE A 142 6.18 -30.77 15.30
CA ILE A 142 5.28 -29.73 15.86
C ILE A 142 5.61 -28.35 15.30
N ALA A 143 6.91 -28.02 15.17
CA ALA A 143 7.35 -26.71 14.71
C ALA A 143 6.95 -26.42 13.26
N TYR A 144 7.04 -27.42 12.37
CA TYR A 144 6.70 -27.27 10.96
C TYR A 144 5.23 -26.85 10.71
N PRO A 145 4.20 -27.55 11.21
CA PRO A 145 2.82 -27.15 10.97
C PRO A 145 2.50 -25.77 11.57
N ILE A 146 3.03 -25.46 12.76
CA ILE A 146 2.87 -24.14 13.38
C ILE A 146 3.52 -23.06 12.52
N ALA A 147 4.76 -23.27 12.08
CA ALA A 147 5.49 -22.37 11.21
C ALA A 147 4.75 -22.14 9.89
N ALA A 148 4.20 -23.19 9.27
CA ALA A 148 3.43 -23.09 8.04
C ALA A 148 2.15 -22.26 8.22
N ILE A 149 1.41 -22.47 9.31
CA ILE A 149 0.20 -21.69 9.63
C ILE A 149 0.57 -20.23 9.89
N VAL A 150 1.59 -19.97 10.70
CA VAL A 150 2.02 -18.61 11.05
C VAL A 150 2.54 -17.88 9.81
N ALA A 151 3.40 -18.50 9.01
CA ALA A 151 3.91 -17.92 7.78
C ALA A 151 2.79 -17.65 6.77
N GLY A 152 1.88 -18.61 6.56
CA GLY A 152 0.75 -18.45 5.65
C GLY A 152 -0.21 -17.34 6.09
N ALA A 153 -0.57 -17.31 7.38
CA ALA A 153 -1.43 -16.27 7.94
C ALA A 153 -0.77 -14.88 7.89
N ALA A 154 0.53 -14.79 8.19
CA ALA A 154 1.28 -13.53 8.08
C ALA A 154 1.42 -13.08 6.63
N PHE A 155 1.68 -13.98 5.68
CA PHE A 155 1.75 -13.66 4.26
C PHE A 155 0.41 -13.12 3.77
N ALA A 156 -0.69 -13.80 4.07
CA ALA A 156 -2.03 -13.33 3.72
C ALA A 156 -2.36 -11.99 4.41
N GLY A 157 -2.14 -11.87 5.72
CA GLY A 157 -2.40 -10.63 6.45
C GLY A 157 -1.60 -9.44 5.91
N MET A 158 -0.35 -9.68 5.49
CA MET A 158 0.57 -8.63 5.08
C MET A 158 0.44 -8.25 3.61
N TRP A 159 0.48 -9.23 2.70
CA TRP A 159 0.44 -9.01 1.26
C TRP A 159 -0.97 -8.91 0.71
N TYR A 160 -1.89 -9.75 1.19
CA TYR A 160 -3.26 -9.79 0.66
C TYR A 160 -4.16 -8.72 1.28
N VAL A 161 -4.04 -8.48 2.59
CA VAL A 161 -4.88 -7.48 3.29
C VAL A 161 -4.12 -6.19 3.55
N GLY A 162 -2.90 -6.30 4.10
CA GLY A 162 -2.14 -5.15 4.57
C GLY A 162 -1.73 -4.22 3.44
N TYR A 163 -1.10 -4.73 2.39
CA TYR A 163 -0.60 -3.89 1.30
C TYR A 163 -1.72 -3.10 0.58
N PRO A 164 -2.87 -3.71 0.20
CA PRO A 164 -3.98 -2.96 -0.40
C PRO A 164 -4.61 -1.93 0.53
N LEU A 165 -4.72 -2.20 1.84
CA LEU A 165 -5.30 -1.26 2.81
C LEU A 165 -4.33 -0.14 3.23
N ALA A 166 -3.03 -0.37 3.10
CA ALA A 166 -2.03 0.67 3.33
C ALA A 166 -2.18 1.83 2.33
N ALA A 167 -2.60 1.54 1.09
CA ALA A 167 -2.75 2.55 0.06
C ALA A 167 -3.81 3.61 0.40
N PRO A 168 -5.08 3.27 0.73
CA PRO A 168 -6.07 4.21 1.25
C PRO A 168 -5.63 4.97 2.51
N ALA A 169 -4.93 4.30 3.43
CA ALA A 169 -4.43 4.95 4.64
C ALA A 169 -3.39 6.04 4.33
N ILE A 170 -2.51 5.82 3.35
CA ILE A 170 -1.53 6.82 2.89
C ILE A 170 -2.25 7.96 2.14
N TRP A 171 -3.25 7.66 1.31
CA TRP A 171 -4.01 8.67 0.57
C TRP A 171 -4.83 9.60 1.49
N GLN A 172 -5.24 9.12 2.66
CA GLN A 172 -5.81 9.97 3.72
C GLN A 172 -4.81 10.93 4.37
N GLY A 173 -3.52 10.79 4.08
CA GLY A 173 -2.46 11.65 4.62
C GLY A 173 -1.80 11.14 5.89
N ASN A 174 -2.07 9.89 6.32
CA ASN A 174 -1.37 9.31 7.48
C ASN A 174 0.13 9.17 7.21
N SER A 175 0.94 9.26 8.25
CA SER A 175 2.37 8.95 8.17
C SER A 175 2.61 7.43 8.13
N THR A 176 3.79 7.00 7.69
CA THR A 176 4.18 5.57 7.58
C THR A 176 3.89 4.78 8.86
N LEU A 177 4.32 5.32 10.01
CA LEU A 177 4.12 4.67 11.32
C LEU A 177 2.65 4.64 11.75
N GLN A 178 1.90 5.71 11.49
CA GLN A 178 0.47 5.76 11.79
C GLN A 178 -0.30 4.75 10.95
N THR A 179 0.05 4.62 9.67
CA THR A 179 -0.51 3.62 8.77
C THR A 179 -0.25 2.22 9.31
N THR A 180 1.00 1.87 9.63
CA THR A 180 1.32 0.55 10.19
C THR A 180 0.61 0.28 11.51
N ALA A 181 0.56 1.25 12.42
CA ALA A 181 -0.13 1.09 13.70
C ALA A 181 -1.63 0.82 13.51
N ARG A 182 -2.29 1.53 12.59
CA ARG A 182 -3.69 1.28 12.23
C ARG A 182 -3.88 -0.10 11.61
N LEU A 183 -3.02 -0.48 10.67
CA LEU A 183 -3.08 -1.80 10.04
C LEU A 183 -2.89 -2.93 11.06
N LEU A 184 -1.94 -2.80 11.99
CA LEU A 184 -1.72 -3.79 13.05
C LEU A 184 -2.91 -3.89 14.00
N HIS A 185 -3.53 -2.76 14.35
CA HIS A 185 -4.71 -2.76 15.21
C HIS A 185 -5.91 -3.43 14.51
N ILE A 186 -6.19 -3.02 13.27
CA ILE A 186 -7.24 -3.57 12.41
C ILE A 186 -7.03 -5.08 12.21
N GLY A 187 -5.80 -5.46 11.85
CA GLY A 187 -5.38 -6.83 11.61
C GLY A 187 -5.29 -7.69 12.87
N ARG A 188 -5.59 -7.18 14.07
CA ARG A 188 -5.72 -8.03 15.27
C ARG A 188 -7.16 -8.29 15.67
N HIS A 189 -8.10 -7.46 15.20
CA HIS A 189 -9.49 -7.53 15.63
C HIS A 189 -10.47 -7.96 14.54
N GLN A 190 -10.14 -7.79 13.25
CA GLN A 190 -11.10 -8.03 12.16
C GLN A 190 -10.50 -8.73 10.92
N LEU A 191 -9.42 -9.51 11.05
CA LEU A 191 -8.78 -10.18 9.91
C LEU A 191 -9.77 -10.99 9.09
N LEU A 192 -10.58 -11.83 9.73
CA LEU A 192 -11.48 -12.72 9.02
C LEU A 192 -12.52 -11.94 8.20
N GLY A 193 -13.12 -10.90 8.79
CA GLY A 193 -14.09 -10.04 8.11
C GLY A 193 -13.49 -9.29 6.92
N MET A 194 -12.27 -8.76 7.10
CA MET A 194 -11.54 -8.08 6.02
C MET A 194 -11.13 -9.01 4.89
N ILE A 195 -10.67 -10.23 5.23
CA ILE A 195 -10.31 -11.24 4.25
C ILE A 195 -11.54 -11.59 3.41
N ILE A 196 -12.70 -11.79 4.04
CA ILE A 196 -13.95 -12.10 3.33
C ILE A 196 -14.35 -10.95 2.39
N GLN A 197 -14.30 -9.69 2.87
CA GLN A 197 -14.62 -8.54 2.03
C GLN A 197 -13.64 -8.35 0.86
N MET A 198 -12.33 -8.52 1.09
CA MET A 198 -11.34 -8.48 0.02
C MET A 198 -11.48 -9.65 -0.95
N PHE A 199 -11.82 -10.83 -0.46
CA PHE A 199 -12.09 -12.00 -1.29
C PHE A 199 -13.29 -11.77 -2.20
N MET A 200 -14.38 -11.24 -1.65
CA MET A 200 -15.57 -10.91 -2.43
C MET A 200 -15.29 -9.79 -3.46
N LEU A 201 -14.49 -8.77 -3.09
CA LEU A 201 -14.03 -7.74 -4.03
C LEU A 201 -13.16 -8.35 -5.13
N LEU A 202 -12.23 -9.23 -4.82
CA LEU A 202 -11.37 -9.89 -5.81
C LEU A 202 -12.15 -10.84 -6.70
N LEU A 203 -13.19 -11.50 -6.19
CA LEU A 203 -14.10 -12.29 -7.02
C LEU A 203 -14.85 -11.39 -8.02
N LEU A 204 -15.40 -10.26 -7.56
CA LEU A 204 -16.05 -9.28 -8.43
C LEU A 204 -15.08 -8.74 -9.50
N VAL A 205 -13.92 -8.28 -9.08
CA VAL A 205 -12.87 -7.77 -9.98
C VAL A 205 -12.41 -8.86 -10.94
N GLY A 206 -12.27 -10.10 -10.47
CA GLY A 206 -11.90 -11.26 -11.28
C GLY A 206 -12.93 -11.56 -12.37
N VAL A 207 -14.22 -11.56 -12.03
CA VAL A 207 -15.31 -11.71 -13.03
C VAL A 207 -15.28 -10.57 -14.05
N LEU A 208 -15.11 -9.32 -13.59
CA LEU A 208 -14.99 -8.17 -14.49
C LEU A 208 -13.75 -8.29 -15.40
N SER A 209 -12.61 -8.71 -14.86
CA SER A 209 -11.40 -8.99 -15.64
C SER A 209 -11.65 -10.06 -16.69
N ILE A 210 -12.28 -11.19 -16.34
CA ILE A 210 -12.60 -12.26 -17.29
C ILE A 210 -13.47 -11.73 -18.43
N ILE A 211 -14.50 -10.93 -18.14
CA ILE A 211 -15.37 -10.34 -19.17
C ILE A 211 -14.57 -9.40 -20.08
N VAL A 212 -13.83 -8.44 -19.49
CA VAL A 212 -13.07 -7.45 -20.26
C VAL A 212 -11.97 -8.10 -21.10
N PHE A 213 -11.18 -9.00 -20.51
CA PHE A 213 -10.13 -9.73 -21.23
C PHE A 213 -10.70 -10.76 -22.20
N GLY A 214 -11.89 -11.31 -21.96
CA GLY A 214 -12.59 -12.16 -22.93
C GLY A 214 -12.98 -11.38 -24.18
N ILE A 215 -13.54 -10.18 -24.03
CA ILE A 215 -13.88 -9.28 -25.15
C ILE A 215 -12.62 -8.82 -25.88
N LEU A 216 -11.59 -8.38 -25.16
CA LEU A 216 -10.34 -7.92 -25.77
C LEU A 216 -9.55 -9.07 -26.40
N GLY A 217 -9.52 -10.23 -25.75
CA GLY A 217 -8.84 -11.43 -26.23
C GLY A 217 -9.48 -11.99 -27.49
N THR A 218 -10.81 -12.07 -27.56
CA THR A 218 -11.51 -12.45 -28.80
C THR A 218 -11.23 -11.46 -29.92
N GLY A 219 -11.27 -10.15 -29.64
CA GLY A 219 -10.88 -9.12 -30.61
C GLY A 219 -9.43 -9.25 -31.07
N MET A 220 -8.50 -9.59 -30.17
CA MET A 220 -7.08 -9.81 -30.49
C MET A 220 -6.87 -11.03 -31.38
N VAL A 221 -7.59 -12.13 -31.14
CA VAL A 221 -7.55 -13.33 -32.00
C VAL A 221 -8.04 -13.01 -33.41
N ILE A 222 -9.15 -12.28 -33.54
CA ILE A 222 -9.71 -11.87 -34.85
C ILE A 222 -8.76 -10.91 -35.57
N ALA A 223 -8.22 -9.90 -34.88
CA ALA A 223 -7.27 -8.96 -35.48
C ALA A 223 -5.98 -9.68 -35.90
N SER A 224 -5.52 -10.64 -35.12
CA SER A 224 -4.31 -11.43 -35.43
C SER A 224 -4.53 -12.36 -36.62
N SER A 225 -5.69 -13.02 -36.73
CA SER A 225 -6.01 -13.89 -37.86
C SER A 225 -6.19 -13.09 -39.16
N ALA A 226 -6.80 -11.90 -39.09
CA ALA A 226 -6.88 -10.98 -40.23
C ALA A 226 -5.48 -10.50 -40.66
N SER A 227 -4.61 -10.18 -39.70
CA SER A 227 -3.22 -9.78 -39.98
C SER A 227 -2.44 -10.86 -40.70
N MET A 228 -2.66 -12.14 -40.34
CA MET A 228 -2.07 -13.29 -41.04
C MET A 228 -2.52 -13.39 -42.50
N GLY A 229 -3.77 -13.01 -42.81
CA GLY A 229 -4.30 -12.99 -44.17
C GLY A 229 -3.60 -11.98 -45.08
N VAL A 230 -2.99 -10.93 -44.51
CA VAL A 230 -2.21 -9.91 -45.25
C VAL A 230 -0.70 -10.17 -45.14
N GLY A 231 -0.29 -11.34 -44.61
CA GLY A 231 1.11 -11.74 -44.49
C GLY A 231 1.83 -11.22 -43.25
N ILE A 232 1.16 -10.49 -42.35
CA ILE A 232 1.73 -10.06 -41.07
C ILE A 232 1.50 -11.18 -40.05
N ARG A 233 2.57 -11.84 -39.57
CA ARG A 233 2.49 -12.98 -38.65
C ARG A 233 3.01 -12.65 -37.24
N PRO A 234 2.35 -11.74 -36.50
CA PRO A 234 2.88 -11.22 -35.24
C PRO A 234 2.96 -12.30 -34.14
N LEU A 235 2.02 -13.23 -34.13
CA LEU A 235 1.95 -14.33 -33.16
C LEU A 235 3.06 -15.37 -33.37
N SER A 236 3.53 -15.56 -34.60
CA SER A 236 4.65 -16.47 -34.89
C SER A 236 5.96 -15.94 -34.31
N GLY A 237 6.26 -14.64 -34.44
CA GLY A 237 7.44 -14.03 -33.85
C GLY A 237 7.43 -14.01 -32.31
N LEU A 238 6.25 -13.92 -31.69
CA LEU A 238 6.10 -14.06 -30.24
C LEU A 238 6.32 -15.51 -29.79
N PHE A 239 5.79 -16.49 -30.52
CA PHE A 239 5.96 -17.91 -30.21
C PHE A 239 7.42 -18.37 -30.43
N ASP A 240 8.11 -17.85 -31.45
CA ASP A 240 9.54 -18.06 -31.68
C ASP A 240 10.40 -17.43 -30.57
N LEU A 241 10.04 -16.23 -30.09
CA LEU A 241 10.71 -15.60 -28.97
C LEU A 241 10.45 -16.33 -27.64
N LEU A 242 9.22 -16.80 -27.40
CA LEU A 242 8.84 -17.54 -26.20
C LEU A 242 9.43 -18.97 -26.19
N SER A 243 9.47 -19.64 -27.35
CA SER A 243 10.17 -20.92 -27.50
C SER A 243 11.70 -20.75 -27.43
N GLY A 244 12.23 -19.61 -27.89
CA GLY A 244 13.63 -19.22 -27.68
C GLY A 244 13.98 -18.95 -26.22
N LEU A 245 13.07 -18.31 -25.46
CA LEU A 245 13.20 -18.15 -24.00
C LEU A 245 12.91 -19.44 -23.21
N GLY A 246 12.15 -20.36 -23.78
CA GLY A 246 11.94 -21.73 -23.25
C GLY A 246 13.15 -22.64 -23.47
N ARG A 247 14.10 -22.23 -24.32
CA ARG A 247 15.42 -22.89 -24.51
C ARG A 247 16.52 -22.31 -23.61
N VAL A 248 16.17 -21.55 -22.57
CA VAL A 248 17.14 -21.15 -21.54
C VAL A 248 17.33 -22.37 -20.63
N ASP A 249 18.49 -23.02 -20.79
CA ASP A 249 18.96 -24.22 -20.08
C ASP A 249 18.72 -24.19 -18.56
N GLY A 250 17.59 -24.74 -18.09
CA GLY A 250 17.48 -25.02 -16.66
C GLY A 250 16.14 -25.48 -16.07
N PHE A 251 14.97 -25.25 -16.69
CA PHE A 251 13.71 -25.55 -15.98
C PHE A 251 12.48 -25.83 -16.87
N GLY A 252 12.58 -26.77 -17.82
CA GLY A 252 11.47 -27.05 -18.75
C GLY A 252 11.53 -28.37 -19.50
N GLY A 253 11.97 -29.46 -18.85
CA GLY A 253 12.00 -30.81 -19.45
C GLY A 253 10.63 -31.50 -19.53
N LEU A 254 9.57 -30.82 -20.00
CA LEU A 254 8.27 -31.45 -20.25
C LEU A 254 7.49 -30.74 -21.37
N SER A 255 8.07 -30.65 -22.56
CA SER A 255 7.32 -30.25 -23.78
C SER A 255 7.75 -30.98 -25.06
N THR A 256 8.53 -32.05 -24.96
CA THR A 256 9.02 -32.85 -26.11
C THR A 256 8.30 -34.18 -26.33
N PHE A 257 6.99 -34.26 -26.03
CA PHE A 257 6.18 -35.46 -26.29
C PHE A 257 4.93 -35.22 -27.16
N ASP A 258 5.00 -34.31 -28.13
CA ASP A 258 3.93 -34.17 -29.13
C ASP A 258 4.46 -33.80 -30.53
N GLY A 259 5.22 -34.71 -31.15
CA GLY A 259 5.79 -34.43 -32.47
C GLY A 259 6.16 -35.63 -33.34
N GLN A 260 5.67 -36.85 -33.08
CA GLN A 260 6.11 -38.04 -33.81
C GLN A 260 5.06 -38.67 -34.76
N TYR A 261 3.77 -38.30 -34.70
CA TYR A 261 2.78 -38.89 -35.61
C TYR A 261 1.68 -37.91 -35.99
N GLY A 262 1.76 -37.31 -37.20
CA GLY A 262 0.59 -36.68 -37.80
C GLY A 262 0.86 -35.62 -38.87
N GLY A 263 0.90 -36.05 -40.14
CA GLY A 263 0.18 -35.32 -41.19
C GLY A 263 0.93 -34.23 -41.98
N TYR A 264 1.54 -34.67 -43.08
CA TYR A 264 1.63 -33.98 -44.39
C TYR A 264 0.94 -32.61 -44.51
N GLY A 265 1.72 -31.54 -44.72
CA GLY A 265 1.17 -30.27 -45.22
C GLY A 265 1.89 -28.96 -44.90
N MET A 266 3.12 -28.93 -44.37
CA MET A 266 3.81 -27.66 -44.11
C MET A 266 4.95 -27.42 -45.09
N ASN A 267 4.59 -26.71 -46.16
CA ASN A 267 5.45 -26.26 -47.24
C ASN A 267 6.53 -25.26 -46.72
N GLY A 268 7.80 -25.55 -46.99
CA GLY A 268 8.86 -24.56 -47.27
C GLY A 268 9.52 -23.75 -46.14
N ASN A 269 8.86 -23.49 -45.00
CA ASN A 269 9.35 -22.41 -44.11
C ASN A 269 9.97 -22.87 -42.77
N ALA A 270 9.94 -24.16 -42.46
CA ALA A 270 10.53 -24.68 -41.20
C ALA A 270 12.06 -24.82 -41.25
N MET A 271 12.68 -24.77 -42.45
CA MET A 271 14.14 -24.88 -42.63
C MET A 271 14.86 -23.52 -42.67
N GLY A 272 14.20 -22.44 -42.20
CA GLY A 272 14.82 -21.12 -41.99
C GLY A 272 15.07 -20.77 -40.52
N SER A 273 14.43 -21.47 -39.57
CA SER A 273 14.53 -21.17 -38.13
C SER A 273 15.75 -21.86 -37.46
N ALA A 274 16.39 -22.81 -38.14
CA ALA A 274 17.56 -23.53 -37.63
C ALA A 274 18.92 -22.94 -38.08
N SER A 275 18.92 -21.91 -38.94
CA SER A 275 20.14 -21.19 -39.33
C SER A 275 20.21 -19.88 -38.54
N GLY A 276 21.15 -19.79 -37.60
CA GLY A 276 21.49 -18.52 -36.96
C GLY A 276 21.71 -17.42 -38.00
N ASN A 277 21.16 -16.23 -37.73
CA ASN A 277 21.03 -15.04 -38.59
C ASN A 277 19.79 -15.01 -39.49
N GLY A 278 18.76 -14.28 -39.05
CA GLY A 278 17.70 -13.84 -39.97
C GLY A 278 16.37 -13.45 -39.33
N LEU A 279 16.34 -12.81 -38.16
CA LEU A 279 15.14 -12.07 -37.79
C LEU A 279 15.11 -10.81 -38.67
N ASP A 280 14.46 -10.90 -39.83
CA ASP A 280 14.37 -9.79 -40.78
C ASP A 280 14.03 -8.48 -40.06
N ARG A 281 14.71 -7.39 -40.41
CA ARG A 281 14.49 -6.07 -39.78
C ARG A 281 13.03 -5.63 -39.85
N HIS A 282 12.31 -6.08 -40.88
CA HIS A 282 10.86 -5.91 -41.00
C HIS A 282 10.08 -6.70 -39.95
N SER A 283 10.41 -7.98 -39.72
CA SER A 283 9.78 -8.83 -38.69
C SER A 283 10.02 -8.30 -37.27
N ILE A 284 11.19 -7.71 -36.99
CA ILE A 284 11.49 -7.03 -35.71
C ILE A 284 10.61 -5.78 -35.53
N ALA A 285 10.40 -5.00 -36.60
CA ALA A 285 9.57 -3.79 -36.55
C ALA A 285 8.10 -4.13 -36.28
N TYR A 286 7.56 -5.18 -36.93
CA TYR A 286 6.20 -5.66 -36.68
C TYR A 286 6.05 -6.34 -35.31
N LEU A 287 7.09 -7.01 -34.80
CA LEU A 287 7.08 -7.57 -33.44
C LEU A 287 7.05 -6.46 -32.38
N GLY A 288 7.83 -5.39 -32.56
CA GLY A 288 7.84 -4.23 -31.66
C GLY A 288 6.53 -3.46 -31.67
N SER A 289 5.93 -3.22 -32.84
CA SER A 289 4.64 -2.55 -32.95
C SER A 289 3.49 -3.42 -32.44
N PHE A 290 3.54 -4.74 -32.65
CA PHE A 290 2.61 -5.69 -32.04
C PHE A 290 2.73 -5.70 -30.51
N GLY A 291 3.94 -5.71 -29.96
CA GLY A 291 4.17 -5.61 -28.51
C GLY A 291 3.60 -4.33 -27.91
N PHE A 292 3.75 -3.18 -28.60
CA PHE A 292 3.13 -1.93 -28.18
C PHE A 292 1.60 -1.96 -28.26
N GLY A 293 1.05 -2.40 -29.39
CA GLY A 293 -0.41 -2.49 -29.58
C GLY A 293 -1.05 -3.43 -28.56
N ASN A 294 -0.45 -4.59 -28.32
CA ASN A 294 -0.90 -5.53 -27.30
C ASN A 294 -0.75 -4.96 -25.88
N GLY A 295 0.39 -4.32 -25.59
CA GLY A 295 0.60 -3.64 -24.31
C GLY A 295 -0.45 -2.56 -24.03
N LEU A 296 -0.83 -1.78 -25.06
CA LEU A 296 -1.88 -0.78 -24.96
C LEU A 296 -3.27 -1.41 -24.74
N LEU A 297 -3.60 -2.49 -25.47
CA LEU A 297 -4.85 -3.21 -25.29
C LEU A 297 -4.98 -3.82 -23.89
N ILE A 298 -3.91 -4.46 -23.39
CA ILE A 298 -3.86 -4.99 -22.03
C ILE A 298 -4.02 -3.87 -21.02
N ALA A 299 -3.34 -2.74 -21.22
CA ALA A 299 -3.44 -1.61 -20.31
C ALA A 299 -4.85 -1.01 -20.29
N ILE A 300 -5.51 -0.85 -21.44
CA ILE A 300 -6.91 -0.42 -21.54
C ILE A 300 -7.83 -1.43 -20.82
N GLY A 301 -7.61 -2.73 -21.05
CA GLY A 301 -8.38 -3.80 -20.40
C GLY A 301 -8.24 -3.82 -18.89
N LEU A 302 -7.09 -3.42 -18.36
CA LEU A 302 -6.85 -3.33 -16.93
C LEU A 302 -7.50 -2.12 -16.26
N VAL A 303 -7.85 -1.06 -16.99
CA VAL A 303 -8.39 0.18 -16.39
C VAL A 303 -9.64 -0.09 -15.56
N ILE A 304 -10.63 -0.80 -16.11
CA ILE A 304 -11.91 -1.06 -15.44
C ILE A 304 -11.72 -1.90 -14.17
N PRO A 305 -11.08 -3.10 -14.22
CA PRO A 305 -10.78 -3.88 -13.03
C PRO A 305 -9.95 -3.12 -12.00
N PHE A 306 -8.95 -2.36 -12.46
CA PHE A 306 -8.07 -1.60 -11.59
C PHE A 306 -8.82 -0.51 -10.82
N LEU A 307 -9.63 0.31 -11.49
CA LEU A 307 -10.44 1.34 -10.83
C LEU A 307 -11.43 0.74 -9.83
N THR A 308 -12.06 -0.38 -10.20
CA THR A 308 -13.00 -1.10 -9.34
C THR A 308 -12.29 -1.63 -8.09
N PHE A 309 -11.09 -2.21 -8.25
CA PHE A 309 -10.27 -2.68 -7.15
C PHE A 309 -9.86 -1.55 -6.22
N VAL A 310 -9.29 -0.47 -6.75
CA VAL A 310 -8.84 0.68 -5.95
C VAL A 310 -10.01 1.31 -5.20
N ASN A 311 -11.14 1.57 -5.86
CA ASN A 311 -12.31 2.13 -5.21
C ASN A 311 -12.88 1.19 -4.13
N GLY A 312 -12.98 -0.12 -4.43
CA GLY A 312 -13.39 -1.12 -3.46
C GLY A 312 -12.49 -1.14 -2.23
N THR A 313 -11.17 -1.04 -2.41
CA THR A 313 -10.22 -0.98 -1.28
C THR A 313 -10.40 0.29 -0.44
N CYS A 314 -10.67 1.45 -1.06
CA CYS A 314 -10.99 2.69 -0.35
C CYS A 314 -12.26 2.55 0.49
N LEU A 315 -13.32 1.97 -0.06
CA LEU A 315 -14.59 1.77 0.65
C LEU A 315 -14.46 0.78 1.82
N ILE A 316 -13.79 -0.35 1.61
CA ILE A 316 -13.50 -1.33 2.67
C ILE A 316 -12.69 -0.68 3.78
N TYR A 317 -11.67 0.10 3.42
CA TYR A 317 -10.87 0.83 4.40
C TYR A 317 -11.69 1.86 5.17
N LEU A 318 -12.54 2.65 4.51
CA LEU A 318 -13.41 3.63 5.19
C LEU A 318 -14.42 2.95 6.14
N GLN A 319 -15.04 1.86 5.70
CA GLN A 319 -15.99 1.09 6.51
C GLN A 319 -15.33 0.47 7.74
N THR A 320 -14.09 0.01 7.58
CA THR A 320 -13.35 -0.62 8.68
C THR A 320 -12.73 0.42 9.61
N ALA A 321 -12.24 1.54 9.08
CA ALA A 321 -11.81 2.67 9.88
C ALA A 321 -12.96 3.32 10.67
N SER A 322 -14.18 3.37 10.12
CA SER A 322 -15.37 3.89 10.82
C SER A 322 -15.95 2.88 11.83
N GLY A 323 -15.80 1.58 11.57
CA GLY A 323 -16.16 0.51 12.52
C GLY A 323 -15.23 0.42 13.74
N ILE A 324 -14.06 1.05 13.69
CA ILE A 324 -13.20 1.25 14.87
C ILE A 324 -13.81 2.42 15.64
N ASP A 325 -14.57 2.12 16.68
CA ASP A 325 -15.19 3.13 17.53
C ASP A 325 -14.09 3.84 18.36
N VAL A 326 -13.40 4.80 17.73
CA VAL A 326 -12.37 5.66 18.34
C VAL A 326 -12.92 6.33 19.59
N SER A 327 -14.23 6.60 19.62
CA SER A 327 -14.93 7.14 20.78
C SER A 327 -14.96 6.18 21.98
N VAL A 328 -14.98 4.86 21.78
CA VAL A 328 -14.89 3.86 22.88
C VAL A 328 -13.48 3.80 23.43
N THR A 329 -12.47 3.89 22.56
CA THR A 329 -11.06 3.91 22.97
C THR A 329 -10.71 5.20 23.69
N GLU A 330 -11.22 6.34 23.22
CA GLU A 330 -11.07 7.64 23.87
C GLU A 330 -11.85 7.72 25.19
N ARG A 331 -13.07 7.15 25.26
CA ARG A 331 -13.82 7.01 26.53
C ARG A 331 -13.07 6.16 27.53
N LYS A 332 -12.51 5.01 27.13
CA LYS A 332 -11.67 4.17 27.99
C LYS A 332 -10.40 4.89 28.45
N LEU A 333 -9.75 5.66 27.57
CA LEU A 333 -8.55 6.43 27.91
C LEU A 333 -8.88 7.58 28.88
N ARG A 334 -9.94 8.35 28.62
CA ARG A 334 -10.45 9.40 29.53
C ARG A 334 -10.84 8.83 30.89
N GLN A 335 -11.46 7.64 30.91
CA GLN A 335 -11.80 6.93 32.13
C GLN A 335 -10.55 6.53 32.92
N ARG A 336 -9.52 5.98 32.25
CA ARG A 336 -8.24 5.65 32.91
C ARG A 336 -7.49 6.88 33.42
N VAL A 337 -7.52 8.00 32.68
CA VAL A 337 -6.91 9.27 33.12
C VAL A 337 -7.67 9.87 34.30
N ALA A 338 -9.00 9.78 34.30
CA ALA A 338 -9.84 10.20 35.42
C ALA A 338 -9.58 9.35 36.67
N ASP A 339 -9.44 8.04 36.51
CA ASP A 339 -9.12 7.12 37.62
C ASP A 339 -7.71 7.33 38.17
N ALA A 340 -6.72 7.58 37.30
CA ALA A 340 -5.38 7.96 37.71
C ALA A 340 -5.37 9.28 38.49
N ARG A 341 -6.12 10.30 38.03
CA ARG A 341 -6.29 11.57 38.76
C ARG A 341 -6.98 11.38 40.12
N ARG A 342 -8.01 10.53 40.19
CA ARG A 342 -8.71 10.20 41.45
C ARG A 342 -7.77 9.53 42.44
N ARG A 343 -7.01 8.52 42.01
CA ARG A 343 -6.01 7.84 42.85
C ARG A 343 -4.90 8.79 43.31
N ALA A 344 -4.41 9.68 42.45
CA ALA A 344 -3.41 10.68 42.81
C ALA A 344 -3.94 11.69 43.84
N ARG A 345 -5.21 12.11 43.74
CA ARG A 345 -5.86 12.99 44.74
C ARG A 345 -6.06 12.28 46.07
N GLN A 346 -6.50 11.02 46.05
CA GLN A 346 -6.67 10.21 47.26
C GLN A 346 -5.33 9.96 47.97
N ALA A 347 -4.26 9.68 47.22
CA ALA A 347 -2.92 9.55 47.79
C ALA A 347 -2.46 10.87 48.43
N ARG A 348 -2.60 12.00 47.73
CA ARG A 348 -2.25 13.33 48.29
C ARG A 348 -3.06 13.68 49.54
N ALA A 349 -4.35 13.33 49.58
CA ALA A 349 -5.19 13.53 50.76
C ALA A 349 -4.76 12.62 51.93
N ALA A 350 -4.39 11.36 51.65
CA ALA A 350 -3.87 10.43 52.66
C ALA A 350 -2.52 10.88 53.24
N TYR A 351 -1.63 11.45 52.41
CA TYR A 351 -0.39 12.07 52.89
C TYR A 351 -0.65 13.35 53.70
N ALA A 352 -1.68 14.13 53.36
CA ALA A 352 -2.08 15.31 54.12
C ALA A 352 -2.76 14.96 55.46
N SER A 353 -3.54 13.88 55.51
CA SER A 353 -4.20 13.42 56.75
C SER A 353 -3.28 12.58 57.65
N GLY A 354 -2.25 11.94 57.08
CA GLY A 354 -1.20 11.25 57.83
C GLY A 354 -0.21 12.20 58.52
N ALA A 355 -0.19 13.49 58.17
CA ALA A 355 0.66 14.50 58.80
C ALA A 355 0.06 15.09 60.10
N MET A 356 -1.03 14.53 60.65
CA MET A 356 -1.77 15.14 61.76
C MET A 356 -2.04 14.19 62.94
N THR A 357 -1.14 13.23 63.22
CA THR A 357 -1.16 12.47 64.49
C THR A 357 0.19 12.49 65.22
N ASN A 358 0.13 13.12 66.41
CA ASN A 358 1.05 13.18 67.56
C ASN A 358 2.21 14.21 67.62
N PRO A 359 2.12 15.20 68.53
CA PRO A 359 3.24 15.65 69.38
C PRO A 359 3.39 14.73 70.61
N PRO A 360 4.59 14.59 71.23
CA PRO A 360 4.82 15.36 72.47
C PRO A 360 6.28 15.78 72.80
N ALA A 361 6.33 16.88 73.56
CA ALA A 361 7.26 17.26 74.64
C ALA A 361 8.73 17.63 74.35
N ALA A 362 9.05 18.89 74.71
CA ALA A 362 10.39 19.44 74.97
C ALA A 362 10.93 18.97 76.36
N PRO A 363 12.19 19.28 76.77
CA PRO A 363 12.44 20.61 77.36
C PRO A 363 13.87 21.22 77.24
N HIS A 364 13.87 22.56 77.32
CA HIS A 364 14.87 23.51 77.88
C HIS A 364 16.16 23.89 77.12
N GLY A 365 16.32 25.21 76.94
CA GLY A 365 17.60 25.88 76.65
C GLY A 365 17.47 27.32 76.16
N ALA A 366 17.28 28.27 77.10
CA ALA A 366 17.66 29.70 77.07
C ALA A 366 17.49 30.58 75.78
N SER A 367 16.45 31.43 75.80
CA SER A 367 16.38 32.90 75.61
C SER A 367 17.59 33.72 75.04
N PRO A 368 17.41 34.99 74.62
CA PRO A 368 16.67 35.50 73.46
C PRO A 368 17.46 36.59 72.67
N HIS A 369 17.25 36.78 71.36
CA HIS A 369 17.39 38.12 70.77
C HIS A 369 16.53 38.29 69.51
N ALA A 370 15.68 39.31 69.58
CA ALA A 370 15.03 40.00 68.47
C ALA A 370 15.68 41.40 68.36
N PRO A 371 15.34 42.30 67.41
CA PRO A 371 14.42 42.13 66.28
C PRO A 371 14.90 42.80 64.95
N THR A 372 14.02 42.70 63.95
CA THR A 372 13.65 43.78 62.99
C THR A 372 14.44 43.97 61.68
N PRO A 373 13.79 44.58 60.64
CA PRO A 373 13.78 44.12 59.25
C PRO A 373 14.44 45.17 58.35
N THR A 374 14.29 45.11 57.01
CA THR A 374 14.18 46.24 56.05
C THR A 374 14.34 45.66 54.62
N SER A 375 13.29 45.55 53.81
CA SER A 375 12.77 46.51 52.81
C SER A 375 13.55 46.61 51.48
N ARG A 376 12.81 46.30 50.41
CA ARG A 376 12.61 47.04 49.13
C ARG A 376 13.72 47.24 48.08
N ASP A 377 13.32 46.81 46.88
CA ASP A 377 13.26 47.50 45.58
C ASP A 377 14.56 48.02 44.93
N THR A 378 14.84 47.61 43.69
CA THR A 378 14.35 48.24 42.43
C THR A 378 15.29 47.92 41.23
N ALA A 379 14.69 47.73 40.04
CA ALA A 379 15.24 47.98 38.69
C ALA A 379 16.29 46.95 38.15
N THR A 380 16.35 46.55 36.87
CA THR A 380 15.70 46.93 35.61
C THR A 380 16.03 45.84 34.56
N HIS A 381 15.13 45.64 33.59
CA HIS A 381 15.24 44.74 32.42
C HIS A 381 16.42 45.11 31.48
N PRO A 382 16.93 44.19 30.63
CA PRO A 382 16.27 43.93 29.34
C PRO A 382 16.25 42.45 28.87
N THR A 383 15.14 42.07 28.26
CA THR A 383 14.96 40.91 27.36
C THR A 383 15.54 41.24 25.98
N PRO A 384 15.80 40.23 25.12
CA PRO A 384 14.79 39.91 24.11
C PRO A 384 14.61 38.41 23.75
N SER A 385 13.34 38.12 23.43
CA SER A 385 12.87 37.19 22.39
C SER A 385 12.50 35.75 22.76
N ASP A 386 11.34 35.63 23.44
CA ASP A 386 10.33 34.62 23.10
C ASP A 386 9.58 35.11 21.83
N ASN A 387 9.76 34.43 20.70
CA ASN A 387 8.89 34.51 19.53
C ASN A 387 8.70 33.09 18.98
N ASN A 388 7.73 32.35 19.54
CA ASN A 388 7.24 31.11 18.94
C ASN A 388 5.95 31.41 18.18
N GLY A 389 6.09 31.96 16.97
CA GLY A 389 5.02 32.12 15.98
C GLY A 389 4.66 30.80 15.30
N ALA A 390 4.23 29.80 16.06
CA ALA A 390 3.78 28.53 15.49
C ALA A 390 2.36 28.68 14.92
N THR A 391 2.25 28.98 13.62
CA THR A 391 0.96 28.95 12.91
C THR A 391 0.56 27.50 12.62
N THR A 392 -0.69 27.13 12.91
CA THR A 392 -1.21 25.78 12.59
C THR A 392 -1.81 25.73 11.20
N CYS A 393 -1.57 24.65 10.47
CA CYS A 393 -2.15 24.43 9.15
C CYS A 393 -3.69 24.41 9.21
N THR A 394 -4.35 25.14 8.32
CA THR A 394 -5.82 25.22 8.24
C THR A 394 -6.49 23.91 7.79
N GLN A 395 -5.76 23.02 7.13
CA GLN A 395 -6.30 21.74 6.65
C GLN A 395 -6.07 20.56 7.60
N CYS A 396 -4.92 20.51 8.28
CA CYS A 396 -4.53 19.36 9.12
C CYS A 396 -4.22 19.71 10.59
N HIS A 397 -4.32 20.98 10.96
CA HIS A 397 -4.08 21.51 12.31
C HIS A 397 -2.70 21.21 12.93
N LYS A 398 -1.74 20.74 12.12
CA LYS A 398 -0.35 20.54 12.56
C LYS A 398 0.44 21.85 12.56
N PRO A 399 1.44 22.00 13.45
CA PRO A 399 2.26 23.21 13.54
C PRO A 399 3.11 23.39 12.27
N MET A 400 3.21 24.63 11.80
CA MET A 400 4.08 25.08 10.72
C MET A 400 5.11 26.08 11.26
N GLY A 401 6.34 26.03 10.75
CA GLY A 401 7.36 27.03 11.04
C GLY A 401 7.01 28.38 10.43
N GLU A 402 7.46 29.48 11.02
CA GLU A 402 7.04 30.85 10.63
C GLU A 402 7.39 31.21 9.17
N GLU A 403 8.39 30.55 8.57
CA GLU A 403 8.81 30.75 7.18
C GLU A 403 8.26 29.69 6.20
N ASP A 404 7.50 28.71 6.69
CA ASP A 404 6.96 27.63 5.85
C ASP A 404 5.79 28.12 5.00
N LEU A 405 6.03 28.25 3.68
CA LEU A 405 4.99 28.60 2.70
C LEU A 405 3.97 27.46 2.50
N PHE A 406 4.37 26.21 2.83
CA PHE A 406 3.57 24.99 2.68
C PHE A 406 3.65 24.15 3.95
N CYS A 407 2.54 23.51 4.32
CA CYS A 407 2.55 22.59 5.45
C CYS A 407 3.39 21.35 5.11
N GLY A 408 4.41 21.04 5.91
CA GLY A 408 5.26 19.85 5.72
C GLY A 408 4.54 18.50 5.86
N GLU A 409 3.28 18.50 6.31
CA GLU A 409 2.53 17.29 6.60
C GLU A 409 1.44 16.97 5.57
N CYS A 410 0.68 17.99 5.14
CA CYS A 410 -0.39 17.86 4.16
C CYS A 410 -0.16 18.64 2.86
N GLY A 411 0.90 19.45 2.76
CA GLY A 411 1.28 20.19 1.55
C GLY A 411 0.40 21.40 1.22
N THR A 412 -0.57 21.75 2.07
CA THR A 412 -1.44 22.92 1.86
C THR A 412 -0.61 24.20 1.94
N ARG A 413 -0.80 25.09 0.96
CA ARG A 413 -0.21 26.44 0.99
C ARG A 413 -0.81 27.24 2.13
N ARG A 414 0.01 27.98 2.85
CA ARG A 414 -0.46 28.96 3.85
C ARG A 414 -1.38 29.96 3.14
N GLN A 415 -2.62 30.07 3.61
CA GLN A 415 -3.51 31.15 3.18
C GLN A 415 -2.98 32.44 3.81
N ALA A 416 -2.72 33.45 2.97
CA ALA A 416 -2.14 34.72 3.38
C ALA A 416 -3.09 35.50 4.28
#